data_AF-W5W475-F1
#
_entry.id   AF-W5W475-F1
#
_cell.length_a   1.000
_cell.length_b   1.000
_cell.length_c   1.000
_cell.angle_alpha   90.00
_cell.angle_beta   90.00
_cell.angle_gamma   90.00
#
_symmetry.space_group_name_H-M   'P 1'
#
loop_
_entity.id
_entity.type
_entity.pdbx_description
1 polymer ?
#
loop_
_entity_poly.entity_id
_entity_poly.type
_entity_poly.pdbx_seq_one_letter_code
_entity_poly.pdbx_strand_id
1 'polypeptide(L)'
;MTTVRHSRDLRSMLVVFGVLECVLAWPLDLIFPTPWKPVHLVAEVLLICFFLGFALTLARRPHVIEEDHLLLRFGWRGSLTVPVKQIAGVRAEDRSVRGGGLRVDGEEAVCASGSTTSVLLELHSPLTVRVKQEEHQVSRIRLDADEPREAVREIRRTTIPT
;
A
#
# COMPACT_ATOMS: atom_id res chain seq x y z
N MET A 1 8.57 -6.79 -16.83
CA MET A 1 8.30 -6.29 -15.46
C MET A 1 7.39 -5.08 -15.52
N THR A 2 6.15 -5.24 -15.09
CA THR A 2 5.20 -4.12 -14.94
C THR A 2 4.95 -3.85 -13.45
N THR A 3 4.96 -2.57 -13.09
CA THR A 3 4.81 -2.12 -11.69
C THR A 3 3.42 -1.56 -11.48
N VAL A 4 2.66 -2.09 -10.54
CA VAL A 4 1.38 -1.50 -10.12
C VAL A 4 1.64 -0.64 -8.89
N ARG A 5 1.43 0.68 -9.03
CA ARG A 5 1.53 1.60 -7.88
C ARG A 5 0.31 1.41 -6.98
N HIS A 6 0.50 1.73 -5.71
CA HIS A 6 -0.50 1.60 -4.66
C HIS A 6 -0.25 2.73 -3.62
N SER A 7 -1.27 3.11 -2.86
CA SER A 7 -1.24 4.11 -1.79
C SER A 7 -1.21 5.58 -2.24
N ARG A 8 -1.75 5.91 -3.43
CA ARG A 8 -1.84 7.29 -3.93
C ARG A 8 -2.57 8.22 -2.97
N ASP A 9 -3.65 7.76 -2.34
CA ASP A 9 -4.43 8.58 -1.41
C ASP A 9 -3.64 8.89 -0.14
N LEU A 10 -2.98 7.87 0.43
CA LEU A 10 -2.10 8.04 1.59
C LEU A 10 -0.91 8.94 1.26
N ARG A 11 -0.27 8.76 0.10
CA ARG A 11 0.84 9.61 -0.37
C ARG A 11 0.39 11.05 -0.58
N SER A 12 -0.77 11.27 -1.18
CA SER A 12 -1.32 12.61 -1.42
C SER A 12 -1.67 13.29 -0.10
N MET A 13 -2.27 12.55 0.84
CA MET A 13 -2.56 13.03 2.19
C MET A 13 -1.29 13.44 2.94
N LEU A 14 -0.21 12.64 2.86
CA LEU A 14 1.08 12.99 3.47
C LEU A 14 1.71 14.23 2.85
N VAL A 15 1.61 14.41 1.54
CA VAL A 15 2.10 15.62 0.86
C VAL A 15 1.28 16.84 1.27
N VAL A 16 -0.05 16.72 1.31
CA VAL A 16 -0.94 17.80 1.75
C VAL A 16 -0.66 18.19 3.20
N PHE A 17 -0.53 17.22 4.11
CA PHE A 17 -0.17 17.51 5.50
C PHE A 17 1.22 18.12 5.63
N GLY A 18 2.22 17.62 4.89
CA GLY A 18 3.55 18.22 4.90
C GLY A 18 3.56 19.68 4.40
N VAL A 19 2.77 19.99 3.36
CA VAL A 19 2.60 21.37 2.88
C VAL A 19 1.86 22.22 3.92
N LEU A 20 0.79 21.69 4.51
CA LEU A 20 0.01 22.38 5.53
C LEU A 20 0.87 22.70 6.76
N GLU A 21 1.68 21.76 7.23
CA GLU A 21 2.65 21.98 8.32
C GLU A 21 3.62 23.10 7.97
N CYS A 22 4.23 23.08 6.78
CA CYS A 22 5.11 24.18 6.35
C CYS A 22 4.39 25.55 6.37
N VAL A 23 3.10 25.59 6.04
CA VAL A 23 2.29 26.83 6.08
C VAL A 23 1.98 27.25 7.52
N LEU A 24 1.74 26.30 8.43
CA LEU A 24 1.41 26.54 9.84
C LEU A 24 2.64 26.81 10.72
N ALA A 25 3.80 26.30 10.34
CA ALA A 25 5.06 26.49 11.04
C ALA A 25 5.40 27.97 11.21
N TRP A 26 5.18 28.78 10.16
CA TRP A 26 5.45 30.21 10.21
C TRP A 26 4.61 30.95 11.26
N PRO A 27 3.26 30.91 11.25
CA PRO A 27 2.45 31.58 12.28
C PRO A 27 2.66 30.99 13.68
N LEU A 28 2.94 29.69 13.82
CA LEU A 28 3.26 29.09 15.12
C LEU A 28 4.54 29.68 15.72
N ASP A 29 5.59 29.89 14.91
CA ASP A 29 6.85 30.49 15.38
C ASP A 29 6.67 31.93 15.91
N LEU A 30 5.66 32.67 15.44
CA LEU A 30 5.32 33.99 15.98
C LEU A 30 4.72 33.93 17.39
N ILE A 31 4.10 32.80 17.76
CA ILE A 31 3.44 32.62 19.06
C ILE A 31 4.43 32.09 20.12
N PHE A 32 5.42 31.30 19.72
CA PHE A 32 6.37 30.68 20.64
C PHE A 32 7.30 31.70 21.31
N PRO A 33 7.50 31.63 22.64
CA PRO A 33 8.49 32.46 23.33
C PRO A 33 9.89 32.20 22.80
N THR A 34 10.73 33.24 22.74
CA THR A 34 12.12 33.19 22.23
C THR A 34 12.94 31.97 22.63
N PRO A 35 12.96 31.51 23.90
CA PRO A 35 13.76 30.34 24.28
C PRO A 35 13.28 29.01 23.66
N TRP A 36 12.02 28.93 23.22
CA TRP A 36 11.43 27.71 22.65
C TRP A 36 11.50 27.66 21.12
N LYS A 37 11.85 28.77 20.44
CA LYS A 37 11.97 28.84 18.98
C LYS A 37 12.94 27.79 18.38
N PRO A 38 14.12 27.54 18.98
CA PRO A 38 15.01 26.49 18.46
C PRO A 38 14.40 25.09 18.56
N VAL A 39 13.67 24.81 19.64
CA VAL A 39 13.00 23.52 19.86
C VAL A 39 11.88 23.32 18.84
N HIS A 40 11.08 24.37 18.61
CA HIS A 40 10.04 24.39 17.59
C HIS A 40 10.62 24.13 16.20
N LEU A 41 11.68 24.84 15.81
CA LEU A 41 12.33 24.66 14.51
C LEU A 41 12.89 23.25 14.32
N VAL A 42 13.47 22.64 15.36
CA VAL A 42 13.92 21.24 15.30
C VAL A 42 12.73 20.29 15.10
N ALA A 43 11.62 20.51 15.80
CA ALA A 43 10.42 19.70 15.65
C ALA A 43 9.86 19.79 14.21
N GLU A 44 9.80 20.98 13.64
CA GLU A 44 9.37 21.22 12.25
C GLU A 44 10.24 20.46 11.24
N VAL A 45 11.57 20.57 11.38
CA VAL A 45 12.50 19.85 10.49
C VAL A 45 12.29 18.33 10.58
N LEU A 46 12.13 17.79 11.80
CA LEU A 46 11.86 16.37 12.00
C LEU A 46 10.53 15.94 11.39
N LEU A 47 9.49 16.77 11.50
CA LEU A 47 8.17 16.50 10.98
C LEU A 47 8.15 16.50 9.45
N ILE A 48 8.79 17.48 8.82
CA ILE A 48 8.98 17.54 7.36
C ILE A 48 9.76 16.30 6.88
N CYS A 49 10.86 15.95 7.56
CA CYS A 49 11.64 14.76 7.24
C CYS A 49 10.78 13.49 7.32
N PHE A 50 9.91 13.39 8.33
CA PHE A 50 8.99 12.27 8.49
C PHE A 50 8.01 12.16 7.31
N PHE A 51 7.34 13.25 6.92
CA PHE A 51 6.40 13.23 5.80
C PHE A 51 7.09 12.86 4.48
N LEU A 52 8.25 13.46 4.18
CA LEU A 52 9.00 13.15 2.96
C LEU A 52 9.51 11.71 2.96
N GLY A 53 10.14 11.28 4.06
CA GLY A 53 10.67 9.92 4.20
C GLY A 53 9.58 8.86 4.06
N PHE A 54 8.41 9.13 4.63
CA PHE A 54 7.28 8.21 4.55
C PHE A 54 6.67 8.18 3.14
N ALA A 55 6.47 9.34 2.50
CA ALA A 55 6.00 9.42 1.12
C ALA A 55 6.94 8.71 0.13
N LEU A 56 8.26 8.86 0.29
CA LEU A 56 9.27 8.17 -0.52
C LEU A 56 9.25 6.65 -0.29
N THR A 57 9.04 6.21 0.95
CA THR A 57 8.95 4.79 1.29
C THR A 57 7.76 4.13 0.61
N LEU A 58 6.61 4.79 0.59
CA LEU A 58 5.42 4.33 -0.12
C LEU A 58 5.64 4.30 -1.65
N ALA A 59 6.36 5.28 -2.19
CA ALA A 59 6.66 5.34 -3.63
C ALA A 59 7.62 4.25 -4.13
N ARG A 60 8.52 3.74 -3.28
CA ARG A 60 9.61 2.82 -3.69
C ARG A 60 9.27 1.32 -3.63
N ARG A 61 8.07 0.93 -3.21
CA ARG A 61 7.68 -0.49 -3.12
C ARG A 61 6.41 -0.80 -3.92
N PRO A 62 6.43 -0.63 -5.25
CA PRO A 62 5.31 -1.04 -6.09
C PRO A 62 5.10 -2.56 -6.04
N HIS A 63 3.89 -3.00 -6.35
CA HIS A 63 3.66 -4.42 -6.66
C HIS A 63 4.40 -4.75 -7.96
N VAL A 64 5.07 -5.90 -7.98
CA VAL A 64 5.86 -6.33 -9.14
C VAL A 64 5.15 -7.51 -9.78
N ILE A 65 4.84 -7.37 -11.07
CA ILE A 65 4.35 -8.45 -11.91
C ILE A 65 5.56 -9.04 -12.65
N GLU A 66 5.92 -10.27 -12.31
CA GLU A 66 6.88 -11.09 -13.06
C GLU A 66 6.13 -12.15 -13.89
N GLU A 67 6.82 -12.78 -14.85
CA GLU A 67 6.20 -13.66 -15.85
C GLU A 67 5.52 -14.89 -15.22
N ASP A 68 6.10 -15.45 -14.16
CA ASP A 68 5.57 -16.66 -13.49
C ASP A 68 4.87 -16.38 -12.15
N HIS A 69 5.10 -15.21 -11.54
CA HIS A 69 4.62 -14.91 -10.21
C HIS A 69 4.30 -13.42 -9.99
N LEU A 70 3.24 -13.19 -9.21
CA LEU A 70 2.80 -11.88 -8.77
C LEU A 70 3.37 -11.61 -7.37
N LEU A 71 4.29 -10.66 -7.27
CA LEU A 71 4.89 -10.22 -6.01
C LEU A 71 4.10 -9.04 -5.45
N LEU A 72 3.24 -9.32 -4.50
CA LEU A 72 2.49 -8.32 -3.77
C LEU A 72 3.34 -7.79 -2.61
N ARG A 73 3.85 -6.56 -2.74
CA ARG A 73 4.60 -5.87 -1.68
C ARG A 73 3.69 -4.95 -0.87
N PHE A 74 3.78 -4.99 0.46
CA PHE A 74 2.95 -4.15 1.35
C PHE A 74 3.82 -3.23 2.21
N GLY A 75 4.60 -2.38 1.53
CA GLY A 75 5.56 -1.50 2.22
C GLY A 75 6.59 -2.30 3.02
N TRP A 76 6.86 -1.89 4.27
CA TRP A 76 7.80 -2.57 5.17
C TRP A 76 7.26 -3.88 5.79
N ARG A 77 5.96 -4.17 5.63
CA ARG A 77 5.22 -5.17 6.42
C ARG A 77 5.25 -6.59 5.82
N GLY A 78 5.84 -6.76 4.64
CA GLY A 78 6.05 -8.07 4.02
C GLY A 78 5.84 -8.07 2.51
N SER A 79 5.99 -9.26 1.94
CA SER A 79 5.66 -9.56 0.56
C SER A 79 4.93 -10.90 0.49
N LEU A 80 3.95 -11.00 -0.40
CA LEU A 80 3.29 -12.26 -0.74
C LEU A 80 3.55 -12.58 -2.21
N THR A 81 4.01 -13.79 -2.47
CA THR A 81 4.22 -14.29 -3.83
C THR A 81 3.03 -15.17 -4.20
N VAL A 82 2.35 -14.82 -5.28
CA VAL A 82 1.20 -15.57 -5.81
C VAL A 82 1.58 -16.10 -7.19
N PRO A 83 1.66 -17.42 -7.40
CA PRO A 83 1.91 -17.98 -8.73
C PRO A 83 0.82 -17.56 -9.72
N VAL A 84 1.23 -17.07 -10.90
CA VAL A 84 0.29 -16.57 -11.92
C VAL A 84 -0.70 -17.67 -12.34
N LYS A 85 -0.21 -18.92 -12.45
CA LYS A 85 -1.02 -20.10 -12.82
C LYS A 85 -2.14 -20.44 -11.83
N GLN A 86 -2.08 -19.91 -10.60
CA GLN A 86 -3.11 -20.13 -9.60
C GLN A 86 -4.23 -19.08 -9.66
N ILE A 87 -4.09 -18.02 -10.44
CA ILE A 87 -5.08 -16.95 -10.54
C ILE A 87 -6.21 -17.40 -11.48
N ALA A 88 -7.38 -17.70 -10.92
CA ALA A 88 -8.59 -18.05 -11.67
C ALA A 88 -9.30 -16.83 -12.25
N GLY A 89 -9.22 -15.70 -11.56
CA GLY A 89 -9.90 -14.49 -11.95
C GLY A 89 -9.31 -13.27 -11.27
N VAL A 90 -9.44 -12.12 -11.94
CA VAL A 90 -9.09 -10.83 -11.34
C VAL A 90 -10.13 -9.79 -11.74
N ARG A 91 -10.60 -9.01 -10.76
CA ARG A 91 -11.65 -8.00 -10.92
C ARG A 91 -11.30 -6.77 -10.10
N ALA A 92 -11.70 -5.60 -10.58
CA ALA A 92 -11.63 -4.37 -9.81
C ALA A 92 -12.86 -4.31 -8.91
N GLU A 93 -12.65 -4.27 -7.60
CA GLU A 93 -13.71 -4.25 -6.60
C GLU A 93 -13.24 -3.45 -5.39
N ASP A 94 -13.89 -2.32 -5.14
CA ASP A 94 -13.59 -1.48 -3.99
C ASP A 94 -14.26 -2.04 -2.73
N ARG A 95 -13.47 -2.25 -1.68
CA ARG A 95 -13.93 -2.67 -0.36
C ARG A 95 -13.18 -1.93 0.73
N SER A 96 -13.94 -1.37 1.67
CA SER A 96 -13.40 -0.84 2.92
C SER A 96 -12.99 -1.99 3.84
N VAL A 97 -11.80 -1.88 4.41
CA VAL A 97 -11.19 -2.90 5.29
C VAL A 97 -10.64 -2.24 6.55
N ARG A 98 -10.58 -3.01 7.64
CA ARG A 98 -10.13 -2.49 8.92
C ARG A 98 -8.59 -2.45 8.99
N GLY A 99 -8.04 -1.30 8.60
CA GLY A 99 -6.62 -0.95 8.70
C GLY A 99 -5.72 -1.59 7.64
N GLY A 100 -4.45 -1.20 7.61
CA GLY A 100 -3.47 -1.61 6.58
C GLY A 100 -2.48 -2.69 7.02
N GLY A 101 -1.87 -3.37 6.05
CA GLY A 101 -1.00 -4.53 6.16
C GLY A 101 -1.59 -5.78 5.49
N LEU A 102 -0.81 -6.86 5.50
CA LEU A 102 -1.28 -8.21 5.17
C LEU A 102 -2.06 -8.78 6.36
N ARG A 103 -3.29 -9.22 6.12
CA ARG A 103 -4.16 -9.90 7.09
C ARG A 103 -4.91 -11.04 6.41
N VAL A 104 -5.43 -11.95 7.21
CA VAL A 104 -6.36 -12.99 6.76
C VAL A 104 -7.68 -12.77 7.45
N ASP A 105 -8.77 -12.80 6.67
CA ASP A 105 -10.16 -12.75 7.12
C ASP A 105 -10.88 -13.99 6.56
N GLY A 106 -10.93 -15.05 7.37
CA GLY A 106 -11.41 -16.36 6.92
C GLY A 106 -10.52 -16.94 5.81
N GLU A 107 -11.08 -17.10 4.61
CA GLU A 107 -10.38 -17.59 3.42
C GLU A 107 -9.86 -16.47 2.51
N GLU A 108 -9.96 -15.21 2.94
CA GLU A 108 -9.49 -14.06 2.17
C GLU A 108 -8.20 -13.48 2.74
N ALA A 109 -7.15 -13.38 1.93
CA ALA A 109 -5.98 -12.56 2.27
C ALA A 109 -6.25 -11.10 1.88
N VAL A 110 -6.20 -10.20 2.84
CA VAL A 110 -6.39 -8.75 2.64
C VAL A 110 -5.04 -8.06 2.68
N CYS A 111 -4.69 -7.41 1.59
CA CYS A 111 -3.45 -6.68 1.37
C CYS A 111 -3.72 -5.20 1.12
N ALA A 112 -4.02 -4.45 2.18
CA ALA A 112 -4.29 -3.01 2.09
C ALA A 112 -3.09 -2.20 2.57
N SER A 113 -2.71 -1.08 1.94
CA SER A 113 -1.82 -0.11 2.62
C SER A 113 -2.58 0.88 3.50
N GLY A 114 -3.88 1.08 3.23
CA GLY A 114 -4.77 1.93 4.00
C GLY A 114 -5.94 1.14 4.60
N SER A 115 -7.13 1.75 4.57
CA SER A 115 -8.40 1.14 4.98
C SER A 115 -9.26 0.71 3.79
N THR A 116 -8.66 0.54 2.62
CA THR A 116 -9.34 0.20 1.37
C THR A 116 -8.54 -0.82 0.58
N THR A 117 -9.26 -1.61 -0.20
CA THR A 117 -8.78 -2.51 -1.26
C THR A 117 -9.59 -2.25 -2.51
N SER A 118 -8.98 -2.38 -3.69
CA SER A 118 -9.59 -1.99 -4.97
C SER A 118 -9.51 -3.09 -6.04
N VAL A 119 -8.81 -4.19 -5.76
CA VAL A 119 -8.68 -5.34 -6.64
C VAL A 119 -8.89 -6.64 -5.87
N LEU A 120 -9.67 -7.55 -6.44
CA LEU A 120 -9.89 -8.92 -5.97
C LEU A 120 -9.29 -9.92 -6.96
N LEU A 121 -8.45 -10.81 -6.45
CA LEU A 121 -7.94 -12.00 -7.12
C LEU A 121 -8.68 -13.22 -6.56
N GLU A 122 -9.16 -14.07 -7.46
CA GLU A 122 -9.72 -15.38 -7.14
C GLU A 122 -8.70 -16.43 -7.54
N LEU A 123 -8.44 -17.41 -6.67
CA LEU A 123 -7.48 -18.48 -6.91
C LEU A 123 -8.19 -19.77 -7.32
N HIS A 124 -7.55 -20.55 -8.20
CA HIS A 124 -8.03 -21.87 -8.62
C HIS A 124 -8.01 -22.90 -7.48
N SER A 125 -7.01 -22.79 -6.60
CA SER A 125 -6.82 -23.64 -5.44
C SER A 125 -6.42 -22.78 -4.24
N PRO A 126 -6.82 -23.14 -3.01
CA PRO A 126 -6.34 -22.46 -1.81
C PRO A 126 -4.82 -22.39 -1.78
N LEU A 127 -4.29 -21.20 -1.49
CA LEU A 127 -2.87 -20.94 -1.32
C LEU A 127 -2.55 -20.80 0.17
N THR A 128 -1.53 -21.50 0.63
CA THR A 128 -1.01 -21.31 1.98
C THR A 128 -0.24 -20.00 2.06
N VAL A 129 -0.71 -19.07 2.88
CA VAL A 129 -0.06 -17.79 3.14
C VAL A 129 0.32 -17.69 4.61
N ARG A 130 1.53 -17.19 4.87
CA ARG A 130 2.02 -17.01 6.24
C ARG A 130 1.82 -15.58 6.70
N VAL A 131 0.98 -15.38 7.71
CA VAL A 131 0.68 -14.06 8.28
C VAL A 131 0.95 -14.11 9.77
N LYS A 132 1.79 -13.18 10.29
CA LYS A 132 2.17 -13.14 11.72
C LYS A 132 2.64 -14.50 12.28
N GLN A 133 3.44 -15.22 11.49
CA GLN A 133 3.97 -16.55 11.81
C GLN A 133 2.97 -17.72 11.75
N GLU A 134 1.67 -17.46 11.53
CA GLU A 134 0.63 -18.46 11.33
C GLU A 134 0.40 -18.74 9.84
N GLU A 135 0.08 -19.99 9.50
CA GLU A 135 -0.26 -20.40 8.14
C GLU A 135 -1.77 -20.42 7.96
N HIS A 136 -2.24 -19.83 6.87
CA HIS A 136 -3.65 -19.79 6.52
C HIS A 136 -3.85 -20.21 5.07
N GLN A 137 -4.93 -20.95 4.81
CA GLN A 137 -5.36 -21.24 3.45
C GLN A 137 -6.28 -20.13 2.95
N VAL A 138 -5.92 -19.50 1.84
CA VAL A 138 -6.73 -18.44 1.25
C VAL A 138 -7.10 -18.79 -0.18
N SER A 139 -8.38 -18.63 -0.51
CA SER A 139 -8.93 -18.83 -1.85
C SER A 139 -9.06 -17.51 -2.62
N ARG A 140 -9.02 -16.38 -1.90
CA ARG A 140 -9.17 -15.03 -2.45
C ARG A 140 -8.10 -14.11 -1.90
N ILE A 141 -7.61 -13.20 -2.74
CA ILE A 141 -6.63 -12.19 -2.34
C ILE A 141 -7.15 -10.82 -2.75
N ARG A 142 -7.38 -9.95 -1.77
CA ARG A 142 -7.70 -8.54 -2.00
C ARG A 142 -6.43 -7.73 -1.89
N LEU A 143 -6.21 -6.83 -2.83
CA LEU A 143 -5.11 -5.86 -2.80
C LEU A 143 -5.62 -4.48 -3.16
N ASP A 144 -4.84 -3.48 -2.79
CA ASP A 144 -5.09 -2.12 -3.23
C ASP A 144 -4.09 -1.72 -4.32
N ALA A 145 -4.58 -0.99 -5.31
CA ALA A 145 -3.87 -0.53 -6.48
C ALA A 145 -4.32 0.90 -6.82
N ASP A 146 -3.38 1.77 -7.18
CA ASP A 146 -3.64 3.17 -7.53
C ASP A 146 -4.54 3.28 -8.77
N GLU A 147 -4.35 2.37 -9.73
CA GLU A 147 -5.12 2.27 -10.97
C GLU A 147 -5.70 0.85 -11.09
N PRO A 148 -6.79 0.54 -10.38
CA PRO A 148 -7.28 -0.84 -10.23
C PRO A 148 -7.69 -1.46 -11.57
N ARG A 149 -8.23 -0.66 -12.50
CA ARG A 149 -8.59 -1.13 -13.85
C ARG A 149 -7.38 -1.44 -14.72
N GLU A 150 -6.29 -0.69 -14.57
CA GLU A 150 -5.04 -0.95 -15.30
C GLU A 150 -4.33 -2.17 -14.73
N ALA A 151 -4.27 -2.28 -13.41
CA ALA A 151 -3.73 -3.45 -12.72
C ALA A 151 -4.46 -4.73 -13.14
N VAL A 152 -5.80 -4.72 -13.16
CA VAL A 152 -6.62 -5.86 -13.63
C VAL A 152 -6.32 -6.22 -15.07
N ARG A 153 -6.19 -5.23 -15.97
CA ARG A 153 -5.86 -5.48 -17.39
C ARG A 153 -4.49 -6.12 -17.53
N GLU A 154 -3.51 -5.61 -16.81
CA GLU A 154 -2.13 -6.08 -16.89
C GLU A 154 -1.99 -7.49 -16.32
N ILE A 155 -2.60 -7.76 -15.16
CA ILE A 155 -2.63 -9.11 -14.58
C ILE A 155 -3.33 -10.08 -15.54
N ARG A 156 -4.48 -9.71 -16.12
CA ARG A 156 -5.17 -10.59 -17.09
C ARG A 156 -4.32 -10.93 -18.30
N ARG A 157 -3.55 -9.97 -18.83
CA ARG A 157 -2.66 -10.21 -19.97
C ARG A 157 -1.58 -11.25 -19.64
N THR A 158 -1.04 -11.22 -18.43
CA THR A 158 0.00 -12.15 -18.01
C THR A 158 -0.56 -13.51 -17.58
N THR A 159 -1.77 -13.54 -17.01
CA THR A 159 -2.39 -14.75 -16.45
C THR A 159 -3.13 -15.60 -17.49
N ILE A 160 -3.76 -14.97 -18.49
CA ILE A 160 -4.63 -15.66 -19.44
C ILE A 160 -3.95 -15.56 -20.82
N PRO A 161 -3.21 -16.60 -21.26
CA PRO A 161 -2.73 -16.63 -22.64
C PRO A 161 -3.96 -16.67 -23.55
N THR A 162 -3.96 -15.79 -24.56
CA THR A 162 -4.98 -15.79 -25.62
C THR A 162 -4.84 -17.05 -26.48
#